data_AF-Q0AKP5-F1
#
_entry.id   AF-Q0AKP5-F1
#
_cell.length_a   1.000
_cell.length_b   1.000
_cell.length_c   1.000
_cell.angle_alpha   90.00
_cell.angle_beta   90.00
_cell.angle_gamma   90.00
#
_symmetry.space_group_name_H-M   'P 1'
#
loop_
_entity.id
_entity.type
_entity.pdbx_description
1 polymer ?
#
loop_
_entity_poly.entity_id
_entity_poly.type
_entity_poly.pdbx_seq_one_letter_code
_entity_poly.pdbx_strand_id
1 'polypeptide(L)'
;MRHNLLTAAAAASVIVYMLPAGSVEAQSRSAAEAAMTRMGLDGSHESISYESVDYRNGRYSLNDVTFSNFDDETVDSTDEVHADRMTFEALRLDSNGEVLFDGLSLEGISGTDNEDGTVIRLDRISLDGPNAALTTDFGRAVAGETDEDYEPAWNTYEFEGFSIDGLSGTGADESGLFEFSLARLVIENYTRVELGRMAMLGFGFSGVDESGDDVTVSLGEISLVGFQTQAYADMMDAAAAGADDSSVAQAYYQSAFLSPLDVYDSFAIRDILVEASGVHFSMDHFTAAMERSGSRITSTAELGSAMLIPDPSKPAGAQLAMGLGMLGYEQLELRMAANSIYDENTGRAYTTGDNYIELTDGLRLEMGQDVAGYDAYLESLPDTMATLGAMDGSDEEAQMDVVAQLMAPLLINNISMRLVDLSILDRALEAGATTQGISKEELRVQAGAMLGMGLMAAPPEIPRPVLAQLSTALTNFINQGGTLTVDMTPPAPLSIGGMLVDIEAGTFDFNSLGLTFTSEAP
;
A
#
# COMPACT_ATOMS: atom_id res chain seq x y z
N MET A 1 11.92 11.85 21.91
CA MET A 1 11.91 10.54 21.18
C MET A 1 10.61 10.31 20.41
N ARG A 2 9.56 9.61 20.90
CA ARG A 2 8.37 9.21 20.06
C ARG A 2 7.53 10.35 19.42
N HIS A 3 7.80 11.62 19.70
CA HIS A 3 7.08 12.76 19.10
C HIS A 3 7.95 13.78 18.33
N ASN A 4 9.29 13.76 18.47
CA ASN A 4 10.18 14.78 17.88
C ASN A 4 10.58 14.44 16.43
N LEU A 5 10.72 13.16 16.11
CA LEU A 5 11.07 12.68 14.75
C LEU A 5 9.95 12.92 13.72
N LEU A 6 8.74 13.30 14.17
CA LEU A 6 7.63 13.70 13.33
C LEU A 6 7.55 15.22 13.10
N THR A 7 7.95 16.06 14.07
CA THR A 7 7.91 17.53 13.90
C THR A 7 8.95 18.03 12.90
N ALA A 8 10.17 17.47 12.91
CA ALA A 8 11.17 17.78 11.87
C ALA A 8 10.75 17.33 10.46
N ALA A 9 9.87 16.33 10.34
CA ALA A 9 9.30 15.88 9.07
C ALA A 9 8.05 16.69 8.66
N ALA A 10 7.27 17.20 9.62
CA ALA A 10 6.05 17.97 9.39
C ALA A 10 6.31 19.30 8.65
N ALA A 11 7.51 19.86 8.74
CA ALA A 11 7.94 21.05 8.01
C ALA A 11 8.07 20.83 6.47
N ALA A 12 7.94 19.60 5.97
CA ALA A 12 8.23 19.24 4.58
C ALA A 12 7.01 18.81 3.74
N SER A 13 5.77 18.94 4.24
CA SER A 13 4.58 18.32 3.64
C SER A 13 3.39 19.27 3.37
N VAL A 14 3.55 20.22 2.43
CA VAL A 14 2.43 20.96 1.80
C VAL A 14 2.68 21.07 0.28
N ILE A 15 1.77 20.55 -0.55
CA ILE A 15 1.95 20.20 -1.98
C ILE A 15 0.56 20.22 -2.66
N VAL A 16 0.16 20.98 -3.73
CA VAL A 16 0.86 21.80 -4.75
C VAL A 16 -0.03 22.62 -5.78
N TYR A 17 0.06 22.53 -7.13
CA TYR A 17 -0.52 23.50 -8.14
C TYR A 17 -1.96 23.27 -8.75
N MET A 18 -2.46 23.43 -9.99
CA MET A 18 -2.04 23.87 -11.35
C MET A 18 -2.92 25.02 -11.92
N LEU A 19 -2.47 25.67 -13.01
CA LEU A 19 -3.14 25.95 -14.32
C LEU A 19 -2.43 27.09 -15.09
N PRO A 20 -2.54 27.10 -16.43
CA PRO A 20 -1.62 26.46 -17.37
C PRO A 20 -0.30 27.24 -17.59
N ALA A 21 0.71 26.57 -18.17
CA ALA A 21 2.01 27.16 -18.49
C ALA A 21 1.93 28.41 -19.40
N GLY A 22 2.07 29.59 -18.79
CA GLY A 22 2.31 30.85 -19.49
C GLY A 22 3.70 30.88 -20.10
N SER A 23 3.86 31.49 -21.28
CA SER A 23 5.18 31.66 -21.89
C SER A 23 6.10 32.47 -20.98
N VAL A 24 7.33 31.99 -20.76
CA VAL A 24 8.36 32.66 -19.95
C VAL A 24 8.72 34.04 -20.54
N GLU A 25 7.97 35.07 -20.16
CA GLU A 25 8.44 36.45 -20.28
C GLU A 25 9.60 36.63 -19.31
N ALA A 26 10.73 37.12 -19.83
CA ALA A 26 11.92 37.36 -19.01
C ALA A 26 11.62 38.44 -17.97
N GLN A 27 11.35 38.00 -16.74
CA GLN A 27 10.91 38.89 -15.66
C GLN A 27 11.94 39.96 -15.33
N SER A 28 11.47 41.06 -14.75
CA SER A 28 12.34 42.09 -14.20
C SER A 28 12.80 41.72 -12.79
N ARG A 29 14.06 42.01 -12.49
CA ARG A 29 14.62 41.90 -11.13
C ARG A 29 13.74 42.57 -10.07
N SER A 30 13.14 43.71 -10.41
CA SER A 30 12.23 44.47 -9.55
C SER A 30 10.91 43.77 -9.22
N ALA A 31 10.46 42.80 -10.04
CA ALA A 31 9.28 41.98 -9.73
C ALA A 31 9.62 40.93 -8.66
N ALA A 32 10.78 40.28 -8.81
CA ALA A 32 11.29 39.34 -7.81
C ALA A 32 11.65 40.03 -6.49
N GLU A 33 12.30 41.20 -6.53
CA GLU A 33 12.59 42.00 -5.32
C GLU A 33 11.30 42.41 -4.58
N ALA A 34 10.22 42.75 -5.29
CA ALA A 34 8.92 43.03 -4.67
C ALA A 34 8.28 41.79 -4.03
N ALA A 35 8.43 40.62 -4.66
CA ALA A 35 7.95 39.35 -4.12
C ALA A 35 8.76 38.87 -2.90
N MET A 36 10.07 39.12 -2.87
CA MET A 36 10.90 38.83 -1.68
C MET A 36 10.47 39.70 -0.48
N THR A 37 10.26 41.01 -0.67
CA THR A 37 9.70 41.87 0.40
C THR A 37 8.28 41.44 0.81
N ARG A 38 7.45 40.93 -0.11
CA ARG A 38 6.12 40.37 0.21
C ARG A 38 6.20 39.13 1.13
N MET A 39 7.28 38.35 1.04
CA MET A 39 7.59 37.21 1.89
C MET A 39 8.47 37.57 3.12
N GLY A 40 8.77 38.85 3.36
CA GLY A 40 9.74 39.27 4.40
C GLY A 40 11.21 38.89 4.12
N LEU A 41 11.49 38.14 3.05
CA LEU A 41 12.82 37.68 2.63
C LEU A 41 13.68 38.79 1.98
N ASP A 42 13.59 40.03 2.47
CA ASP A 42 14.48 41.13 2.08
C ASP A 42 15.65 41.37 3.05
N GLY A 43 15.81 40.47 4.03
CA GLY A 43 16.81 40.52 5.08
C GLY A 43 16.31 41.15 6.38
N SER A 44 14.99 41.34 6.53
CA SER A 44 14.34 41.80 7.76
C SER A 44 13.59 40.70 8.54
N HIS A 45 13.45 39.50 7.99
CA HIS A 45 12.80 38.35 8.65
C HIS A 45 13.60 37.89 9.88
N GLU A 46 12.91 37.54 10.98
CA GLU A 46 13.59 37.11 12.22
C GLU A 46 13.96 35.61 12.18
N SER A 47 13.10 34.76 11.61
CA SER A 47 13.31 33.30 11.54
C SER A 47 14.11 32.81 10.33
N ILE A 48 14.47 33.69 9.38
CA ILE A 48 15.14 33.30 8.11
C ILE A 48 16.19 34.34 7.73
N SER A 49 17.44 33.90 7.59
CA SER A 49 18.57 34.74 7.20
C SER A 49 19.42 34.11 6.10
N TYR A 50 20.28 34.89 5.44
CA TYR A 50 21.16 34.43 4.35
C TYR A 50 22.39 35.34 4.23
N GLU A 51 23.56 34.84 3.78
CA GLU A 51 24.74 35.71 3.55
C GLU A 51 24.56 36.59 2.31
N SER A 52 24.05 36.02 1.21
CA SER A 52 24.12 36.70 -0.09
C SER A 52 22.98 36.36 -1.06
N VAL A 53 22.80 37.24 -2.05
CA VAL A 53 21.75 37.14 -3.08
C VAL A 53 22.34 37.30 -4.47
N ASP A 54 21.96 36.41 -5.40
CA ASP A 54 22.23 36.53 -6.83
C ASP A 54 20.91 36.51 -7.64
N TYR A 55 20.87 37.24 -8.76
CA TYR A 55 19.72 37.25 -9.66
C TYR A 55 20.17 37.21 -11.12
N ARG A 56 19.80 36.15 -11.84
CA ARG A 56 20.20 35.91 -13.24
C ARG A 56 19.09 35.21 -14.01
N ASN A 57 18.78 35.72 -15.21
CA ASN A 57 17.86 35.09 -16.16
C ASN A 57 16.46 34.71 -15.61
N GLY A 58 15.92 35.49 -14.65
CA GLY A 58 14.63 35.20 -14.01
C GLY A 58 14.73 34.32 -12.74
N ARG A 59 15.89 33.73 -12.46
CA ARG A 59 16.17 32.99 -11.23
C ARG A 59 16.69 33.92 -10.13
N TYR A 60 16.18 33.75 -8.92
CA TYR A 60 16.58 34.46 -7.70
C TYR A 60 17.13 33.44 -6.70
N SER A 61 18.38 33.60 -6.25
CA SER A 61 19.05 32.63 -5.37
C SER A 61 19.57 33.32 -4.11
N LEU A 62 19.15 32.80 -2.95
CA LEU A 62 19.74 33.07 -1.64
C LEU A 62 20.82 32.01 -1.39
N ASN A 63 21.99 32.41 -0.89
CA ASN A 63 23.08 31.48 -0.53
C ASN A 63 23.37 31.58 0.96
N ASP A 64 23.81 30.46 1.54
CA ASP A 64 24.16 30.32 2.95
C ASP A 64 22.96 30.67 3.85
N VAL A 65 21.82 30.01 3.60
CA VAL A 65 20.53 30.27 4.25
C VAL A 65 20.48 29.58 5.60
N THR A 66 20.01 30.29 6.63
CA THR A 66 19.78 29.73 7.98
C THR A 66 18.36 30.03 8.42
N PHE A 67 17.67 28.97 8.84
CA PHE A 67 16.35 29.00 9.44
C PHE A 67 16.51 28.78 10.96
N SER A 68 15.78 29.55 11.77
CA SER A 68 15.91 29.59 13.22
C SER A 68 14.54 29.83 13.89
N ASN A 69 14.42 29.52 15.17
CA ASN A 69 13.19 29.71 15.97
C ASN A 69 11.98 28.92 15.41
N PHE A 70 12.12 27.61 15.28
CA PHE A 70 11.02 26.70 14.90
C PHE A 70 10.08 26.32 16.06
N ASP A 71 10.45 26.62 17.31
CA ASP A 71 9.71 26.27 18.53
C ASP A 71 9.52 27.53 19.39
N ASP A 72 8.27 27.89 19.66
CA ASP A 72 7.88 29.11 20.42
C ASP A 72 7.62 28.82 21.92
N GLU A 73 7.61 27.54 22.34
CA GLU A 73 7.32 27.17 23.73
C GLU A 73 8.58 26.94 24.60
N THR A 74 9.76 26.68 24.00
CA THR A 74 10.99 26.38 24.76
C THR A 74 12.22 27.23 24.38
N VAL A 75 12.56 28.18 25.26
CA VAL A 75 13.55 29.26 25.03
C VAL A 75 15.02 28.80 25.03
N ASP A 76 15.31 27.53 25.34
CA ASP A 76 16.69 27.00 25.51
C ASP A 76 17.13 26.03 24.37
N SER A 77 16.26 25.69 23.40
CA SER A 77 16.52 24.75 22.30
C SER A 77 16.41 25.41 20.92
N THR A 78 17.40 26.25 20.58
CA THR A 78 17.53 26.82 19.22
C THR A 78 18.12 25.80 18.25
N ASP A 79 17.29 24.93 17.71
CA ASP A 79 17.67 24.10 16.56
C ASP A 79 17.74 24.97 15.30
N GLU A 80 18.96 25.13 14.77
CA GLU A 80 19.22 25.83 13.52
C GLU A 80 19.25 24.81 12.36
N VAL A 81 18.55 25.15 11.27
CA VAL A 81 18.63 24.42 10.00
C VAL A 81 19.34 25.31 8.98
N HIS A 82 20.44 24.83 8.41
CA HIS A 82 21.16 25.53 7.35
C HIS A 82 20.84 24.90 5.99
N ALA A 83 20.88 25.70 4.93
CA ALA A 83 20.86 25.23 3.54
C ALA A 83 21.86 26.05 2.70
N ASP A 84 22.78 25.37 2.00
CA ASP A 84 23.77 25.99 1.12
C ASP A 84 23.13 26.99 0.14
N ARG A 85 21.94 26.68 -0.38
CA ARG A 85 21.21 27.54 -1.32
C ARG A 85 19.70 27.33 -1.30
N MET A 86 18.95 28.43 -1.29
CA MET A 86 17.52 28.46 -1.67
C MET A 86 17.38 29.19 -3.01
N THR A 87 16.51 28.72 -3.91
CA THR A 87 16.38 29.27 -5.26
C THR A 87 14.94 29.25 -5.72
N PHE A 88 14.48 30.39 -6.24
CA PHE A 88 13.19 30.55 -6.92
C PHE A 88 13.39 30.76 -8.43
N GLU A 89 12.59 30.08 -9.25
CA GLU A 89 12.44 30.32 -10.67
C GLU A 89 11.29 31.32 -10.91
N ALA A 90 11.52 32.39 -11.67
CA ALA A 90 10.47 33.31 -12.12
C ALA A 90 9.57 33.88 -10.99
N LEU A 91 10.21 34.25 -9.87
CA LEU A 91 9.54 34.83 -8.70
C LEU A 91 8.94 36.21 -9.01
N ARG A 92 7.63 36.36 -8.79
CA ARG A 92 6.83 37.55 -9.11
C ARG A 92 5.69 37.75 -8.11
N LEU A 93 4.98 38.86 -8.25
CA LEU A 93 3.65 39.05 -7.67
C LEU A 93 2.57 38.88 -8.76
N ASP A 94 1.38 38.45 -8.34
CA ASP A 94 0.19 38.39 -9.17
C ASP A 94 -0.54 39.76 -9.28
N SER A 95 -1.76 39.79 -9.81
CA SER A 95 -2.60 41.00 -9.88
C SER A 95 -3.17 41.49 -8.54
N ASN A 96 -3.22 40.64 -7.51
CA ASN A 96 -3.74 40.93 -6.18
C ASN A 96 -2.63 41.33 -5.19
N GLY A 97 -1.38 40.93 -5.46
CA GLY A 97 -0.22 41.16 -4.60
C GLY A 97 0.29 39.90 -3.90
N GLU A 98 -0.19 38.72 -4.30
CA GLU A 98 0.26 37.43 -3.80
C GLU A 98 1.46 36.89 -4.60
N VAL A 99 2.22 35.99 -3.99
CA VAL A 99 3.48 35.47 -4.53
C VAL A 99 3.21 34.40 -5.58
N LEU A 100 3.94 34.43 -6.70
CA LEU A 100 4.00 33.33 -7.68
C LEU A 100 5.47 33.01 -8.03
N PHE A 101 5.79 31.75 -8.24
CA PHE A 101 7.06 31.27 -8.78
C PHE A 101 6.84 30.03 -9.65
N ASP A 102 7.66 29.85 -10.68
CA ASP A 102 7.57 28.70 -11.60
C ASP A 102 8.43 27.51 -11.12
N GLY A 103 9.05 27.62 -9.94
CA GLY A 103 9.86 26.58 -9.32
C GLY A 103 10.59 27.06 -8.06
N LEU A 104 10.87 26.13 -7.15
CA LEU A 104 11.57 26.32 -5.89
C LEU A 104 12.53 25.14 -5.67
N SER A 105 13.76 25.41 -5.25
CA SER A 105 14.66 24.37 -4.76
C SER A 105 15.50 24.85 -3.57
N LEU A 106 15.64 23.99 -2.57
CA LEU A 106 16.60 24.13 -1.48
C LEU A 106 17.68 23.05 -1.67
N GLU A 107 18.95 23.39 -1.49
CA GLU A 107 20.10 22.50 -1.69
C GLU A 107 21.01 22.53 -0.46
N GLY A 108 21.68 21.41 -0.17
CA GLY A 108 22.67 21.31 0.91
C GLY A 108 22.07 21.54 2.29
N ILE A 109 20.89 20.96 2.56
CA ILE A 109 20.16 21.16 3.81
C ILE A 109 20.80 20.31 4.90
N SER A 110 21.01 20.88 6.08
CA SER A 110 21.43 20.14 7.28
C SER A 110 20.93 20.78 8.57
N GLY A 111 20.65 19.93 9.55
CA GLY A 111 20.31 20.32 10.92
C GLY A 111 21.00 19.39 11.93
N THR A 112 21.05 19.81 13.18
CA THR A 112 21.54 18.96 14.29
C THR A 112 20.71 19.26 15.52
N ASP A 113 20.01 18.24 16.02
CA ASP A 113 19.28 18.27 17.28
C ASP A 113 20.29 18.49 18.43
N ASN A 114 20.06 19.51 19.25
CA ASN A 114 20.98 19.89 20.32
C ASN A 114 20.78 19.09 21.63
N GLU A 115 19.67 18.36 21.78
CA GLU A 115 19.37 17.53 22.95
C GLU A 115 20.01 16.13 22.84
N ASP A 116 19.80 15.44 21.71
CA ASP A 116 20.28 14.06 21.50
C ASP A 116 21.45 13.93 20.52
N GLY A 117 21.76 14.99 19.77
CA GLY A 117 22.87 15.03 18.81
C GLY A 117 22.56 14.39 17.46
N THR A 118 21.29 14.10 17.16
CA THR A 118 20.86 13.59 15.85
C THR A 118 21.17 14.60 14.75
N VAL A 119 21.99 14.18 13.80
CA VAL A 119 22.35 14.98 12.62
C VAL A 119 21.50 14.54 11.45
N ILE A 120 20.80 15.48 10.81
CA ILE A 120 20.02 15.25 9.59
C ILE A 120 20.66 16.01 8.43
N ARG A 121 20.71 15.40 7.24
CA ARG A 121 21.15 15.98 5.99
C ARG A 121 20.20 15.65 4.85
N LEU A 122 20.10 16.54 3.90
CA LEU A 122 19.25 16.39 2.73
C LEU A 122 19.87 17.15 1.55
N ASP A 123 20.36 16.42 0.54
CA ASP A 123 21.08 17.02 -0.59
C ASP A 123 20.23 18.07 -1.33
N ARG A 124 18.94 17.81 -1.54
CA ARG A 124 18.02 18.74 -2.19
C ARG A 124 16.52 18.49 -1.89
N ILE A 125 15.75 19.58 -1.82
CA ILE A 125 14.29 19.59 -2.07
C ILE A 125 14.04 20.32 -3.40
N SER A 126 13.14 19.80 -4.23
CA SER A 126 12.62 20.45 -5.45
C SER A 126 11.10 20.56 -5.41
N LEU A 127 10.60 21.64 -6.00
CA LEU A 127 9.21 21.84 -6.37
C LEU A 127 9.20 22.57 -7.71
N ASP A 128 8.73 21.95 -8.77
CA ASP A 128 8.75 22.49 -10.14
C ASP A 128 7.35 22.91 -10.60
N GLY A 129 7.21 24.14 -11.10
CA GLY A 129 6.04 24.68 -11.81
C GLY A 129 4.88 25.42 -11.09
N PRO A 130 4.85 25.68 -9.76
CA PRO A 130 3.59 25.88 -9.02
C PRO A 130 2.64 27.07 -9.40
N ASN A 131 1.34 26.93 -9.07
CA ASN A 131 0.25 27.86 -9.38
C ASN A 131 0.02 28.85 -8.24
N ALA A 132 -0.91 29.76 -8.49
CA ALA A 132 -1.43 30.69 -7.51
C ALA A 132 -1.78 30.08 -6.15
N ALA A 133 -2.46 28.92 -6.05
CA ALA A 133 -2.86 28.36 -4.76
C ALA A 133 -1.65 28.04 -3.86
N LEU A 134 -0.79 27.08 -4.22
CA LEU A 134 0.36 26.77 -3.36
C LEU A 134 1.38 27.91 -3.32
N THR A 135 1.63 28.65 -4.40
CA THR A 135 2.61 29.76 -4.32
C THR A 135 2.13 30.92 -3.44
N THR A 136 0.82 31.13 -3.32
CA THR A 136 0.22 32.06 -2.35
C THR A 136 0.30 31.52 -0.94
N ASP A 137 -0.11 30.27 -0.70
CA ASP A 137 -0.07 29.65 0.64
C ASP A 137 1.36 29.56 1.17
N PHE A 138 2.32 29.16 0.32
CA PHE A 138 3.75 29.22 0.63
C PHE A 138 4.22 30.65 0.92
N GLY A 139 3.86 31.62 0.07
CA GLY A 139 4.25 33.02 0.24
C GLY A 139 3.73 33.65 1.53
N ARG A 140 2.56 33.21 2.01
CA ARG A 140 1.94 33.61 3.28
C ARG A 140 2.57 32.92 4.47
N ALA A 141 2.83 31.60 4.39
CA ALA A 141 3.53 30.87 5.44
C ALA A 141 4.94 31.44 5.69
N VAL A 142 5.69 31.72 4.62
CA VAL A 142 7.02 32.35 4.72
C VAL A 142 6.95 33.81 5.19
N ALA A 143 5.83 34.51 4.98
CA ALA A 143 5.60 35.86 5.51
C ALA A 143 5.12 35.88 6.99
N GLY A 144 4.87 34.72 7.61
CA GLY A 144 4.27 34.64 8.95
C GLY A 144 2.79 35.06 9.00
N GLU A 145 2.06 34.94 7.88
CA GLU A 145 0.65 35.33 7.74
C GLU A 145 -0.35 34.16 7.94
N THR A 146 0.14 32.99 8.33
CA THR A 146 -0.67 31.82 8.69
C THR A 146 -0.87 31.77 10.20
N ASP A 147 -2.05 32.20 10.68
CA ASP A 147 -2.47 32.09 12.07
C ASP A 147 -3.29 30.79 12.32
N GLU A 148 -3.76 30.58 13.56
CA GLU A 148 -4.56 29.40 13.95
C GLU A 148 -5.88 29.25 13.16
N ASP A 149 -6.38 30.33 12.54
CA ASP A 149 -7.59 30.34 11.71
C ASP A 149 -7.26 30.12 10.19
N TYR A 150 -5.98 29.92 9.82
CA TYR A 150 -5.57 29.74 8.42
C TYR A 150 -5.63 28.28 7.95
N GLU A 151 -6.70 27.92 7.24
CA GLU A 151 -6.80 26.67 6.49
C GLU A 151 -6.18 26.83 5.08
N PRO A 152 -4.98 26.27 4.78
CA PRO A 152 -4.44 26.25 3.43
C PRO A 152 -5.31 25.34 2.55
N ALA A 153 -5.53 25.74 1.30
CA ALA A 153 -6.50 25.09 0.41
C ALA A 153 -5.93 23.82 -0.25
N TRP A 154 -5.42 22.88 0.57
CA TRP A 154 -4.51 21.84 0.10
C TRP A 154 -5.15 20.72 -0.74
N ASN A 155 -6.47 20.75 -0.85
CA ASN A 155 -7.27 19.97 -1.78
C ASN A 155 -7.39 20.60 -3.19
N THR A 156 -6.92 21.84 -3.39
CA THR A 156 -6.99 22.60 -4.66
C THR A 156 -5.67 22.54 -5.46
N TYR A 157 -5.01 21.38 -5.44
CA TYR A 157 -3.57 21.19 -5.57
C TYR A 157 -3.16 20.09 -6.61
N GLU A 158 -2.14 20.35 -7.47
CA GLU A 158 -1.76 19.60 -8.72
C GLU A 158 -0.30 19.93 -9.24
N PHE A 159 0.69 19.06 -9.53
CA PHE A 159 2.01 19.49 -10.12
C PHE A 159 2.56 18.76 -11.35
N GLU A 160 3.55 19.37 -12.02
CA GLU A 160 4.56 18.66 -12.82
C GLU A 160 5.53 17.86 -11.93
N GLY A 161 6.08 18.42 -10.84
CA GLY A 161 6.97 17.63 -9.96
C GLY A 161 7.39 18.20 -8.60
N PHE A 162 7.77 17.28 -7.71
CA PHE A 162 8.44 17.50 -6.42
C PHE A 162 9.45 16.39 -6.15
N SER A 163 10.55 16.71 -5.47
CA SER A 163 11.49 15.70 -4.98
C SER A 163 12.13 16.05 -3.65
N ILE A 164 12.49 15.00 -2.91
CA ILE A 164 13.39 15.03 -1.76
C ILE A 164 14.53 14.07 -2.15
N ASP A 165 15.72 14.59 -2.39
CA ASP A 165 16.87 13.84 -2.89
C ASP A 165 17.97 13.79 -1.81
N GLY A 166 18.50 12.60 -1.53
CA GLY A 166 19.65 12.43 -0.61
C GLY A 166 19.34 12.71 0.87
N LEU A 167 18.16 12.35 1.36
CA LEU A 167 17.85 12.40 2.80
C LEU A 167 18.71 11.37 3.54
N SER A 168 19.35 11.77 4.63
CA SER A 168 20.08 10.89 5.54
C SER A 168 20.14 11.46 6.95
N GLY A 169 20.36 10.59 7.94
CA GLY A 169 20.62 11.04 9.30
C GLY A 169 21.26 9.98 10.18
N THR A 170 21.85 10.43 11.28
CA THR A 170 22.52 9.59 12.28
C THR A 170 22.22 10.13 13.68
N GLY A 171 21.78 9.27 14.59
CA GLY A 171 21.43 9.67 15.96
C GLY A 171 21.76 8.59 16.99
N ALA A 172 21.34 8.82 18.23
CA ALA A 172 21.51 7.90 19.35
C ALA A 172 20.26 7.85 20.23
N ASP A 173 19.84 6.66 20.64
CA ASP A 173 18.70 6.45 21.55
C ASP A 173 19.12 5.65 22.82
N GLU A 174 18.15 5.14 23.59
CA GLU A 174 18.45 4.29 24.75
C GLU A 174 19.01 2.89 24.36
N SER A 175 18.78 2.46 23.11
CA SER A 175 19.22 1.18 22.54
C SER A 175 20.66 1.26 22.02
N GLY A 176 20.99 2.31 21.25
CA GLY A 176 22.33 2.56 20.74
C GLY A 176 22.41 3.65 19.67
N LEU A 177 23.31 3.46 18.70
CA LEU A 177 23.39 4.33 17.53
C LEU A 177 22.45 3.83 16.43
N PHE A 178 21.88 4.77 15.67
CA PHE A 178 21.14 4.47 14.45
C PHE A 178 21.54 5.40 13.30
N GLU A 179 21.39 4.90 12.08
CA GLU A 179 21.52 5.64 10.83
C GLU A 179 20.29 5.37 9.93
N PHE A 180 19.88 6.38 9.18
CA PHE A 180 18.83 6.25 8.18
C PHE A 180 19.19 6.99 6.89
N SER A 181 18.59 6.57 5.79
CA SER A 181 18.76 7.15 4.47
C SER A 181 17.53 6.94 3.60
N LEU A 182 17.30 7.85 2.67
CA LEU A 182 16.33 7.75 1.59
C LEU A 182 16.95 8.45 0.37
N ALA A 183 17.36 7.66 -0.62
CA ALA A 183 18.06 8.17 -1.78
C ALA A 183 17.21 9.17 -2.59
N ARG A 184 15.90 8.88 -2.75
CA ARG A 184 14.94 9.82 -3.35
C ARG A 184 13.49 9.53 -3.00
N LEU A 185 12.72 10.54 -2.59
CA LEU A 185 11.28 10.61 -2.84
C LEU A 185 11.04 11.49 -4.07
N VAL A 186 10.17 11.07 -4.97
CA VAL A 186 9.75 11.87 -6.13
C VAL A 186 8.26 11.68 -6.38
N ILE A 187 7.58 12.77 -6.75
CA ILE A 187 6.18 12.78 -7.11
C ILE A 187 6.05 13.66 -8.36
N GLU A 188 5.35 13.20 -9.39
CA GLU A 188 5.36 13.75 -10.74
C GLU A 188 3.93 13.74 -11.32
N ASN A 189 3.54 14.80 -12.03
CA ASN A 189 2.23 14.90 -12.71
C ASN A 189 1.02 14.65 -11.78
N TYR A 190 1.04 15.21 -10.56
CA TYR A 190 -0.10 15.22 -9.64
C TYR A 190 -1.18 16.17 -10.14
N THR A 191 -2.44 15.83 -9.94
CA THR A 191 -3.61 16.67 -10.18
C THR A 191 -4.72 16.27 -9.22
N ARG A 192 -5.81 17.02 -9.19
CA ARG A 192 -7.05 16.61 -8.52
C ARG A 192 -7.77 15.51 -9.32
N VAL A 193 -7.26 15.13 -10.49
CA VAL A 193 -7.76 14.08 -11.38
C VAL A 193 -6.94 12.79 -11.26
N GLU A 194 -5.63 12.91 -11.41
CA GLU A 194 -4.64 11.85 -11.56
C GLU A 194 -3.29 12.24 -10.92
N LEU A 195 -2.63 11.28 -10.28
CA LEU A 195 -1.23 11.28 -9.87
C LEU A 195 -0.43 10.43 -10.87
N GLY A 196 0.23 11.09 -11.82
CA GLY A 196 0.94 10.41 -12.90
C GLY A 196 2.06 9.49 -12.39
N ARG A 197 2.85 9.89 -11.39
CA ARG A 197 3.78 8.99 -10.68
C ARG A 197 4.13 9.44 -9.26
N MET A 198 4.24 8.49 -8.34
CA MET A 198 4.97 8.61 -7.08
C MET A 198 6.03 7.51 -7.01
N ALA A 199 7.22 7.81 -6.48
CA ALA A 199 8.20 6.78 -6.11
C ALA A 199 9.07 7.18 -4.91
N MET A 200 9.26 6.22 -4.00
CA MET A 200 10.25 6.24 -2.93
C MET A 200 11.36 5.24 -3.29
N LEU A 201 12.61 5.68 -3.31
CA LEU A 201 13.75 4.93 -3.84
C LEU A 201 14.90 4.89 -2.84
N GLY A 202 15.46 3.70 -2.63
CA GLY A 202 16.64 3.48 -1.80
C GLY A 202 16.46 3.98 -0.36
N PHE A 203 15.42 3.52 0.32
CA PHE A 203 15.31 3.69 1.77
C PHE A 203 16.19 2.65 2.49
N GLY A 204 16.86 3.07 3.55
CA GLY A 204 17.68 2.21 4.40
C GLY A 204 17.71 2.73 5.84
N PHE A 205 17.63 1.81 6.80
CA PHE A 205 17.79 2.04 8.23
C PHE A 205 18.72 0.95 8.80
N SER A 206 19.60 1.35 9.72
CA SER A 206 20.57 0.49 10.39
C SER A 206 20.71 0.97 11.84
N GLY A 207 20.70 0.06 12.80
CA GLY A 207 20.71 0.38 14.23
C GLY A 207 20.73 -0.88 15.11
N VAL A 208 20.30 -0.76 16.36
CA VAL A 208 20.22 -1.88 17.33
C VAL A 208 18.88 -1.88 18.07
N ASP A 209 18.41 -3.07 18.48
CA ASP A 209 17.19 -3.23 19.28
C ASP A 209 17.42 -3.12 20.81
N GLU A 210 16.34 -3.21 21.60
CA GLU A 210 16.37 -3.21 23.07
C GLU A 210 17.24 -4.34 23.68
N SER A 211 17.58 -5.37 22.91
CA SER A 211 18.47 -6.48 23.33
C SER A 211 19.94 -6.23 22.97
N GLY A 212 20.22 -5.18 22.18
CA GLY A 212 21.54 -4.90 21.60
C GLY A 212 21.88 -5.77 20.39
N ASP A 213 20.89 -6.35 19.73
CA ASP A 213 21.06 -7.05 18.45
C ASP A 213 20.92 -6.06 17.28
N ASP A 214 21.77 -6.20 16.26
CA ASP A 214 21.75 -5.37 15.05
C ASP A 214 20.39 -5.49 14.31
N VAL A 215 19.85 -4.36 13.87
CA VAL A 215 18.64 -4.25 13.05
C VAL A 215 18.97 -3.51 11.77
N THR A 216 18.68 -4.11 10.61
CA THR A 216 18.78 -3.49 9.29
C THR A 216 17.45 -3.61 8.55
N VAL A 217 16.99 -2.52 7.95
CA VAL A 217 15.85 -2.49 7.02
C VAL A 217 16.29 -1.77 5.75
N SER A 218 16.06 -2.33 4.58
CA SER A 218 16.20 -1.61 3.32
C SER A 218 15.07 -1.90 2.35
N LEU A 219 14.86 -0.97 1.43
CA LEU A 219 13.80 -0.97 0.43
C LEU A 219 14.32 -0.27 -0.83
N GLY A 220 14.45 -1.01 -1.94
CA GLY A 220 14.94 -0.47 -3.21
C GLY A 220 13.96 0.49 -3.87
N GLU A 221 12.68 0.11 -3.96
CA GLU A 221 11.62 0.92 -4.58
C GLU A 221 10.25 0.66 -3.93
N ILE A 222 9.48 1.71 -3.66
CA ILE A 222 8.01 1.70 -3.77
C ILE A 222 7.66 2.67 -4.90
N SER A 223 6.80 2.28 -5.84
CA SER A 223 6.27 3.20 -6.85
C SER A 223 4.81 2.94 -7.24
N LEU A 224 4.16 3.99 -7.70
CA LEU A 224 2.74 4.04 -8.09
C LEU A 224 2.63 4.97 -9.31
N VAL A 225 1.84 4.59 -10.31
CA VAL A 225 1.71 5.30 -11.61
C VAL A 225 0.24 5.40 -12.02
N GLY A 226 -0.17 6.54 -12.58
CA GLY A 226 -1.51 6.77 -13.14
C GLY A 226 -2.66 6.76 -12.12
N PHE A 227 -2.37 7.06 -10.84
CA PHE A 227 -3.33 6.89 -9.75
C PHE A 227 -4.45 7.93 -9.79
N GLN A 228 -5.71 7.50 -9.83
CA GLN A 228 -6.88 8.36 -10.03
C GLN A 228 -7.28 9.12 -8.75
N THR A 229 -6.56 10.21 -8.43
CA THR A 229 -6.78 11.05 -7.23
C THR A 229 -8.21 11.58 -7.12
N GLN A 230 -8.91 11.82 -8.24
CA GLN A 230 -10.34 12.20 -8.23
C GLN A 230 -11.24 11.23 -7.47
N ALA A 231 -10.89 9.93 -7.45
CA ALA A 231 -11.66 8.91 -6.73
C ALA A 231 -11.63 9.11 -5.20
N TYR A 232 -10.68 9.90 -4.69
CA TYR A 232 -10.49 10.24 -3.28
C TYR A 232 -10.63 11.75 -3.00
N ALA A 233 -11.18 12.52 -3.95
CA ALA A 233 -11.33 13.97 -3.80
C ALA A 233 -12.21 14.36 -2.61
N ASP A 234 -13.28 13.60 -2.33
CA ASP A 234 -14.17 13.86 -1.18
C ASP A 234 -13.47 13.58 0.17
N MET A 235 -12.55 12.60 0.22
CA MET A 235 -11.69 12.34 1.37
C MET A 235 -10.67 13.48 1.58
N MET A 236 -10.06 13.97 0.50
CA MET A 236 -9.16 15.13 0.56
C MET A 236 -9.90 16.40 0.99
N ASP A 237 -11.10 16.64 0.47
CA ASP A 237 -11.94 17.79 0.85
C ASP A 237 -12.36 17.73 2.32
N ALA A 238 -12.73 16.54 2.83
CA ALA A 238 -13.06 16.35 4.25
C ALA A 238 -11.86 16.61 5.16
N ALA A 239 -10.70 16.04 4.83
CA ALA A 239 -9.47 16.25 5.60
C ALA A 239 -8.95 17.71 5.51
N ALA A 240 -9.17 18.40 4.37
CA ALA A 240 -8.83 19.80 4.22
C ALA A 240 -9.74 20.74 5.02
N ALA A 241 -11.02 20.39 5.18
CA ALA A 241 -11.99 21.14 6.00
C ALA A 241 -11.92 20.79 7.51
N GLY A 242 -10.77 20.29 7.99
CA GLY A 242 -10.55 20.00 9.41
C GLY A 242 -11.47 18.93 10.02
N ALA A 243 -12.05 18.04 9.20
CA ALA A 243 -12.93 16.99 9.70
C ALA A 243 -12.18 15.97 10.57
N ASP A 244 -12.86 15.41 11.56
CA ASP A 244 -12.26 14.43 12.47
C ASP A 244 -11.88 13.12 11.77
N ASP A 245 -10.95 12.36 12.38
CA ASP A 245 -10.45 11.08 11.89
C ASP A 245 -11.57 10.10 11.46
N SER A 246 -12.71 10.10 12.14
CA SER A 246 -13.83 9.20 11.82
C SER A 246 -14.60 9.64 10.58
N SER A 247 -14.75 10.95 10.40
CA SER A 247 -15.31 11.57 9.19
C SER A 247 -14.38 11.39 7.99
N VAL A 248 -13.06 11.58 8.16
CA VAL A 248 -12.06 11.34 7.10
C VAL A 248 -11.99 9.84 6.74
N ALA A 249 -11.99 8.94 7.72
CA ALA A 249 -12.05 7.51 7.47
C ALA A 249 -13.34 7.09 6.75
N GLN A 250 -14.50 7.66 7.12
CA GLN A 250 -15.76 7.41 6.41
C GLN A 250 -15.68 7.85 4.95
N ALA A 251 -15.13 9.04 4.68
CA ALA A 251 -14.92 9.53 3.31
C ALA A 251 -13.91 8.68 2.53
N TYR A 252 -12.84 8.18 3.18
CA TYR A 252 -11.92 7.20 2.58
C TYR A 252 -12.63 5.90 2.18
N TYR A 253 -13.44 5.30 3.05
CA TYR A 253 -14.16 4.07 2.72
C TYR A 253 -15.15 4.27 1.58
N GLN A 254 -15.89 5.39 1.57
CA GLN A 254 -16.77 5.74 0.45
C GLN A 254 -15.98 5.88 -0.86
N SER A 255 -14.87 6.62 -0.83
CA SER A 255 -13.94 6.81 -1.96
C SER A 255 -13.39 5.47 -2.50
N ALA A 256 -12.97 4.58 -1.61
CA ALA A 256 -12.40 3.28 -1.95
C ALA A 256 -13.42 2.32 -2.60
N PHE A 257 -14.70 2.39 -2.22
CA PHE A 257 -15.78 1.59 -2.83
C PHE A 257 -16.39 2.24 -4.08
N LEU A 258 -16.27 3.56 -4.25
CA LEU A 258 -16.67 4.31 -5.45
C LEU A 258 -15.56 4.40 -6.52
N SER A 259 -14.33 3.99 -6.18
CA SER A 259 -13.18 4.03 -7.08
C SER A 259 -13.40 3.19 -8.35
N PRO A 260 -12.96 3.67 -9.53
CA PRO A 260 -12.85 2.82 -10.72
C PRO A 260 -12.01 1.56 -10.43
N LEU A 261 -12.30 0.46 -11.14
CA LEU A 261 -11.47 -0.75 -11.02
C LEU A 261 -10.02 -0.51 -11.48
N ASP A 262 -9.82 0.42 -12.41
CA ASP A 262 -8.54 0.92 -12.91
C ASP A 262 -8.12 2.22 -12.19
N VAL A 263 -8.03 2.16 -10.86
CA VAL A 263 -7.64 3.31 -10.02
C VAL A 263 -6.13 3.64 -10.07
N TYR A 264 -5.31 2.80 -10.71
CA TYR A 264 -3.90 3.05 -11.04
C TYR A 264 -3.49 2.28 -12.30
N ASP A 265 -2.48 2.74 -13.04
CA ASP A 265 -1.87 1.98 -14.14
C ASP A 265 -0.98 0.85 -13.59
N SER A 266 -0.11 1.18 -12.62
CA SER A 266 0.78 0.20 -11.99
C SER A 266 1.25 0.59 -10.59
N PHE A 267 1.62 -0.43 -9.83
CA PHE A 267 2.17 -0.36 -8.48
C PHE A 267 3.33 -1.35 -8.36
N ALA A 268 4.40 -0.97 -7.66
CA ALA A 268 5.54 -1.83 -7.40
C ALA A 268 6.12 -1.61 -5.99
N ILE A 269 6.61 -2.69 -5.40
CA ILE A 269 7.53 -2.71 -4.27
C ILE A 269 8.71 -3.61 -4.66
N ARG A 270 9.96 -3.21 -4.44
CA ARG A 270 11.16 -3.98 -4.82
C ARG A 270 12.27 -3.94 -3.78
N ASP A 271 13.07 -5.01 -3.78
CA ASP A 271 14.29 -5.17 -3.00
C ASP A 271 14.08 -4.82 -1.51
N ILE A 272 13.10 -5.47 -0.87
CA ILE A 272 12.97 -5.40 0.60
C ILE A 272 14.00 -6.33 1.23
N LEU A 273 14.68 -5.83 2.25
CA LEU A 273 15.44 -6.63 3.22
C LEU A 273 15.06 -6.16 4.64
N VAL A 274 14.81 -7.10 5.53
CA VAL A 274 14.66 -6.87 6.97
C VAL A 274 15.47 -7.92 7.70
N GLU A 275 16.49 -7.48 8.43
CA GLU A 275 17.29 -8.31 9.34
C GLU A 275 17.07 -7.77 10.76
N ALA A 276 16.37 -8.51 11.61
CA ALA A 276 16.02 -8.05 12.97
C ALA A 276 15.92 -9.22 13.95
N SER A 277 16.62 -9.11 15.10
CA SER A 277 16.50 -10.00 16.28
C SER A 277 16.58 -11.53 15.99
N GLY A 278 17.20 -11.93 14.89
CA GLY A 278 17.30 -13.33 14.44
C GLY A 278 16.37 -13.76 13.31
N VAL A 279 15.70 -12.82 12.63
CA VAL A 279 14.90 -13.07 11.43
C VAL A 279 15.52 -12.30 10.27
N HIS A 280 15.82 -12.99 9.18
CA HIS A 280 16.08 -12.41 7.87
C HIS A 280 14.84 -12.62 7.00
N PHE A 281 14.22 -11.53 6.56
CA PHE A 281 13.16 -11.50 5.57
C PHE A 281 13.65 -10.73 4.35
N SER A 282 13.39 -11.24 3.15
CA SER A 282 13.73 -10.56 1.90
C SER A 282 12.66 -10.77 0.84
N MET A 283 12.43 -9.76 0.00
CA MET A 283 11.46 -9.82 -1.10
C MET A 283 12.02 -9.17 -2.37
N ASP A 284 12.14 -9.94 -3.45
CA ASP A 284 12.62 -9.45 -4.75
C ASP A 284 11.74 -8.30 -5.25
N HIS A 285 10.44 -8.58 -5.39
CA HIS A 285 9.43 -7.62 -5.77
C HIS A 285 8.01 -8.14 -5.51
N PHE A 286 7.10 -7.20 -5.31
CA PHE A 286 5.67 -7.34 -5.54
C PHE A 286 5.27 -6.28 -6.57
N THR A 287 4.51 -6.66 -7.59
CA THR A 287 4.00 -5.75 -8.62
C THR A 287 2.54 -5.99 -8.90
N ALA A 288 1.79 -4.92 -9.18
CA ALA A 288 0.44 -4.96 -9.72
C ALA A 288 0.32 -3.98 -10.90
N ALA A 289 -0.51 -4.32 -11.88
CA ALA A 289 -0.80 -3.46 -13.03
C ALA A 289 -2.21 -3.67 -13.54
N MET A 290 -2.79 -2.64 -14.16
CA MET A 290 -4.13 -2.62 -14.72
C MET A 290 -4.09 -2.01 -16.11
N GLU A 291 -4.35 -2.83 -17.15
CA GLU A 291 -4.36 -2.37 -18.54
C GLU A 291 -5.80 -2.27 -19.08
N ARG A 292 -6.27 -1.05 -19.35
CA ARG A 292 -7.55 -0.82 -20.04
C ARG A 292 -7.39 -0.87 -21.56
N SER A 293 -8.13 -1.76 -22.21
CA SER A 293 -8.18 -1.94 -23.67
C SER A 293 -9.63 -1.93 -24.16
N GLY A 294 -10.20 -0.73 -24.33
CA GLY A 294 -11.63 -0.56 -24.63
C GLY A 294 -12.51 -0.86 -23.41
N SER A 295 -13.46 -1.80 -23.55
CA SER A 295 -14.32 -2.28 -22.45
C SER A 295 -13.64 -3.23 -21.49
N ARG A 296 -12.37 -3.55 -21.73
CA ARG A 296 -11.66 -4.61 -21.05
C ARG A 296 -10.60 -4.04 -20.13
N ILE A 297 -10.67 -4.40 -18.85
CA ILE A 297 -9.58 -4.18 -17.89
C ILE A 297 -8.88 -5.52 -17.69
N THR A 298 -7.57 -5.54 -17.82
CA THR A 298 -6.73 -6.70 -17.49
C THR A 298 -5.93 -6.35 -16.24
N SER A 299 -6.17 -7.07 -15.14
CA SER A 299 -5.47 -6.85 -13.87
C SER A 299 -4.47 -7.98 -13.67
N THR A 300 -3.20 -7.64 -13.46
CA THR A 300 -2.11 -8.59 -13.19
C THR A 300 -1.42 -8.26 -11.88
N ALA A 301 -1.07 -9.26 -11.09
CA ALA A 301 -0.19 -9.11 -9.94
C ALA A 301 0.83 -10.26 -9.88
N GLU A 302 2.05 -9.96 -9.45
CA GLU A 302 3.16 -10.91 -9.33
C GLU A 302 3.93 -10.63 -8.02
N LEU A 303 4.17 -11.67 -7.24
CA LEU A 303 5.14 -11.70 -6.16
C LEU A 303 6.27 -12.62 -6.62
N GLY A 304 7.49 -12.07 -6.69
CA GLY A 304 8.72 -12.81 -6.95
C GLY A 304 9.08 -13.72 -5.76
N SER A 305 10.36 -13.86 -5.44
CA SER A 305 10.73 -14.51 -4.18
C SER A 305 10.36 -13.62 -2.99
N ALA A 306 9.64 -14.16 -2.02
CA ALA A 306 9.51 -13.60 -0.67
C ALA A 306 9.99 -14.65 0.35
N MET A 307 11.22 -14.49 0.86
CA MET A 307 11.89 -15.45 1.72
C MET A 307 11.81 -15.07 3.20
N LEU A 308 11.71 -16.09 4.05
CA LEU A 308 11.84 -15.99 5.51
C LEU A 308 12.88 -17.02 5.99
N ILE A 309 14.01 -16.53 6.49
CA ILE A 309 15.16 -17.32 6.96
C ILE A 309 15.40 -17.01 8.45
N PRO A 310 15.35 -18.01 9.35
CA PRO A 310 15.71 -17.84 10.75
C PRO A 310 17.23 -17.91 10.97
N ASP A 311 17.76 -17.05 11.86
CA ASP A 311 19.10 -17.27 12.44
C ASP A 311 18.99 -18.00 13.80
N PRO A 312 19.34 -19.30 13.87
CA PRO A 312 19.32 -20.06 15.11
C PRO A 312 20.40 -19.64 16.13
N SER A 313 21.25 -18.65 15.82
CA SER A 313 22.17 -18.05 16.80
C SER A 313 21.47 -17.11 17.80
N LYS A 314 20.31 -16.53 17.41
CA LYS A 314 19.53 -15.59 18.21
C LYS A 314 18.30 -16.25 18.84
N PRO A 315 17.71 -15.69 19.93
CA PRO A 315 16.58 -16.33 20.63
C PRO A 315 15.31 -16.50 19.79
N ALA A 316 14.87 -15.45 19.08
CA ALA A 316 13.65 -15.51 18.27
C ALA A 316 13.86 -16.35 16.99
N GLY A 317 15.00 -16.18 16.33
CA GLY A 317 15.41 -17.00 15.19
C GLY A 317 15.52 -18.49 15.55
N ALA A 318 16.04 -18.85 16.72
CA ALA A 318 16.04 -20.24 17.20
C ALA A 318 14.62 -20.79 17.44
N GLN A 319 13.69 -19.97 17.94
CA GLN A 319 12.28 -20.37 18.08
C GLN A 319 11.61 -20.58 16.72
N LEU A 320 11.87 -19.70 15.74
CA LEU A 320 11.37 -19.84 14.37
C LEU A 320 11.98 -21.07 13.68
N ALA A 321 13.29 -21.28 13.78
CA ALA A 321 14.00 -22.45 13.26
C ALA A 321 13.47 -23.77 13.85
N MET A 322 13.10 -23.81 15.14
CA MET A 322 12.42 -24.98 15.71
C MET A 322 11.02 -25.17 15.10
N GLY A 323 10.24 -24.11 14.92
CA GLY A 323 8.92 -24.15 14.30
C GLY A 323 8.94 -24.66 12.85
N LEU A 324 9.84 -24.10 12.03
CA LEU A 324 10.06 -24.50 10.64
C LEU A 324 10.65 -25.92 10.55
N GLY A 325 11.63 -26.22 11.41
CA GLY A 325 12.30 -27.52 11.46
C GLY A 325 11.39 -28.68 11.86
N MET A 326 10.33 -28.47 12.65
CA MET A 326 9.29 -29.49 12.89
C MET A 326 8.57 -29.90 11.59
N LEU A 327 8.47 -29.01 10.61
CA LEU A 327 7.92 -29.26 9.27
C LEU A 327 9.02 -29.53 8.23
N GLY A 328 10.26 -29.68 8.67
CA GLY A 328 11.44 -29.94 7.82
C GLY A 328 11.88 -28.76 6.95
N TYR A 329 11.45 -27.53 7.25
CA TYR A 329 11.91 -26.33 6.53
C TYR A 329 13.13 -25.71 7.22
N GLU A 330 14.14 -25.35 6.43
CA GLU A 330 15.25 -24.50 6.86
C GLU A 330 14.92 -23.01 6.63
N GLN A 331 14.13 -22.72 5.59
CA GLN A 331 13.55 -21.42 5.23
C GLN A 331 12.14 -21.61 4.65
N LEU A 332 11.36 -20.54 4.58
CA LEU A 332 10.16 -20.47 3.73
C LEU A 332 10.43 -19.56 2.53
N GLU A 333 9.89 -19.90 1.37
CA GLU A 333 9.82 -19.01 0.20
C GLU A 333 8.39 -19.00 -0.34
N LEU A 334 7.80 -17.81 -0.43
CA LEU A 334 6.47 -17.57 -0.99
C LEU A 334 6.57 -16.89 -2.35
N ARG A 335 5.67 -17.28 -3.27
CA ARG A 335 5.51 -16.70 -4.61
C ARG A 335 4.03 -16.59 -4.97
N MET A 336 3.68 -15.66 -5.87
CA MET A 336 2.31 -15.46 -6.33
C MET A 336 2.28 -15.00 -7.78
N ALA A 337 1.31 -15.49 -8.55
CA ALA A 337 0.86 -14.82 -9.78
C ALA A 337 -0.66 -14.73 -9.77
N ALA A 338 -1.20 -13.63 -10.26
CA ALA A 338 -2.62 -13.46 -10.50
C ALA A 338 -2.83 -12.69 -11.82
N ASN A 339 -3.79 -13.12 -12.62
CA ASN A 339 -4.14 -12.48 -13.88
C ASN A 339 -5.63 -12.68 -14.13
N SER A 340 -6.37 -11.56 -14.14
CA SER A 340 -7.79 -11.52 -14.37
C SER A 340 -8.17 -10.50 -15.43
N ILE A 341 -9.33 -10.74 -16.05
CA ILE A 341 -9.92 -9.90 -17.08
C ILE A 341 -11.35 -9.60 -16.65
N TYR A 342 -11.70 -8.31 -16.65
CA TYR A 342 -13.07 -7.84 -16.57
C TYR A 342 -13.46 -7.19 -17.92
N ASP A 343 -14.66 -7.50 -18.42
CA ASP A 343 -15.16 -6.98 -19.71
C ASP A 343 -16.56 -6.37 -19.56
N GLU A 344 -16.58 -5.04 -19.46
CA GLU A 344 -17.73 -4.15 -19.24
C GLU A 344 -18.84 -4.29 -20.30
N ASN A 345 -18.52 -4.83 -21.49
CA ASN A 345 -19.53 -5.14 -22.51
C ASN A 345 -20.38 -6.39 -22.15
N THR A 346 -20.01 -7.12 -21.10
CA THR A 346 -20.60 -8.43 -20.74
C THR A 346 -20.82 -8.62 -19.24
N GLY A 347 -20.39 -7.67 -18.40
CA GLY A 347 -20.42 -7.79 -16.95
C GLY A 347 -19.71 -8.99 -16.39
N ARG A 348 -18.60 -9.41 -17.01
CA ARG A 348 -17.94 -10.67 -16.73
C ARG A 348 -16.51 -10.46 -16.25
N ALA A 349 -16.18 -11.04 -15.10
CA ALA A 349 -14.85 -11.10 -14.53
C ALA A 349 -14.35 -12.57 -14.53
N TYR A 350 -13.18 -12.82 -15.09
CA TYR A 350 -12.62 -14.17 -15.21
C TYR A 350 -11.08 -14.19 -15.19
N THR A 351 -10.48 -15.25 -14.65
CA THR A 351 -9.02 -15.45 -14.61
C THR A 351 -8.45 -15.97 -15.93
N THR A 352 -7.23 -15.55 -16.31
CA THR A 352 -6.48 -16.13 -17.43
C THR A 352 -5.01 -16.34 -17.10
N GLY A 353 -4.35 -17.30 -17.75
CA GLY A 353 -2.94 -17.59 -17.47
C GLY A 353 -2.70 -18.12 -16.05
N ASP A 354 -1.49 -17.92 -15.54
CA ASP A 354 -1.09 -18.37 -14.20
C ASP A 354 -1.79 -17.57 -13.09
N ASN A 355 -2.49 -18.29 -12.21
CA ASN A 355 -3.20 -17.76 -11.06
C ASN A 355 -2.95 -18.70 -9.87
N TYR A 356 -1.95 -18.38 -9.05
CA TYR A 356 -1.48 -19.24 -7.97
C TYR A 356 -0.90 -18.48 -6.76
N ILE A 357 -0.94 -19.12 -5.60
CA ILE A 357 -0.12 -18.82 -4.42
C ILE A 357 0.72 -20.07 -4.13
N GLU A 358 2.03 -19.92 -4.01
CA GLU A 358 2.97 -21.04 -3.87
C GLU A 358 3.87 -20.83 -2.64
N LEU A 359 3.92 -21.84 -1.78
CA LEU A 359 4.99 -22.08 -0.83
C LEU A 359 5.95 -23.09 -1.46
N THR A 360 7.15 -22.65 -1.84
CA THR A 360 8.16 -23.48 -2.48
C THR A 360 8.55 -24.66 -1.57
N ASP A 361 8.72 -25.85 -2.16
CA ASP A 361 8.88 -27.14 -1.48
C ASP A 361 7.81 -27.47 -0.43
N GLY A 362 6.62 -26.87 -0.55
CA GLY A 362 5.46 -27.07 0.31
C GLY A 362 4.16 -27.34 -0.46
N LEU A 363 3.52 -26.30 -0.99
CA LEU A 363 2.27 -26.42 -1.75
C LEU A 363 2.09 -25.29 -2.75
N ARG A 364 1.35 -25.55 -3.82
CA ARG A 364 0.89 -24.55 -4.77
C ARG A 364 -0.63 -24.63 -4.87
N LEU A 365 -1.30 -23.56 -4.47
CA LEU A 365 -2.74 -23.37 -4.60
C LEU A 365 -3.01 -22.56 -5.86
N GLU A 366 -3.56 -23.18 -6.89
CA GLU A 366 -4.01 -22.50 -8.10
C GLU A 366 -5.51 -22.24 -8.06
N MET A 367 -5.95 -21.12 -8.64
CA MET A 367 -7.31 -20.63 -8.55
C MET A 367 -7.82 -20.18 -9.92
N GLY A 368 -9.02 -20.62 -10.28
CA GLY A 368 -9.73 -20.17 -11.47
C GLY A 368 -11.12 -19.66 -11.08
N GLN A 369 -11.56 -18.57 -11.69
CA GLN A 369 -12.93 -18.07 -11.55
C GLN A 369 -13.46 -17.51 -12.87
N ASP A 370 -14.77 -17.60 -13.05
CA ASP A 370 -15.53 -17.06 -14.17
C ASP A 370 -16.93 -16.67 -13.67
N VAL A 371 -17.14 -15.37 -13.44
CA VAL A 371 -18.34 -14.80 -12.82
C VAL A 371 -18.92 -13.73 -13.74
N ALA A 372 -20.25 -13.71 -13.89
CA ALA A 372 -21.00 -12.69 -14.63
C ALA A 372 -21.90 -11.85 -13.70
N GLY A 373 -22.44 -10.74 -14.18
CA GLY A 373 -23.22 -9.78 -13.38
C GLY A 373 -22.36 -8.83 -12.52
N TYR A 374 -21.07 -8.71 -12.84
CA TYR A 374 -20.11 -7.90 -12.08
C TYR A 374 -20.44 -6.40 -12.13
N ASP A 375 -20.97 -5.89 -13.25
CA ASP A 375 -21.41 -4.48 -13.38
C ASP A 375 -22.41 -4.12 -12.26
N ALA A 376 -23.47 -4.91 -12.12
CA ALA A 376 -24.55 -4.67 -11.16
C ALA A 376 -24.12 -4.93 -9.69
N TYR A 377 -23.08 -5.73 -9.48
CA TYR A 377 -22.41 -5.84 -8.18
C TYR A 377 -21.67 -4.55 -7.83
N LEU A 378 -20.91 -3.97 -8.77
CA LEU A 378 -20.20 -2.71 -8.57
C LEU A 378 -21.17 -1.52 -8.43
N GLU A 379 -22.25 -1.48 -9.22
CA GLU A 379 -23.31 -0.46 -9.10
C GLU A 379 -24.01 -0.49 -7.73
N SER A 380 -24.10 -1.66 -7.08
CA SER A 380 -24.78 -1.81 -5.77
C SER A 380 -23.84 -1.78 -4.57
N LEU A 381 -22.52 -1.85 -4.76
CA LEU A 381 -21.52 -1.83 -3.70
C LEU A 381 -21.59 -0.56 -2.80
N PRO A 382 -21.72 0.68 -3.33
CA PRO A 382 -21.71 1.88 -2.50
C PRO A 382 -22.95 2.00 -1.60
N ASP A 383 -24.15 1.78 -2.15
CA ASP A 383 -25.41 1.81 -1.39
C ASP A 383 -25.46 0.70 -0.33
N THR A 384 -24.90 -0.47 -0.63
CA THR A 384 -24.76 -1.58 0.33
C THR A 384 -23.82 -1.19 1.48
N MET A 385 -22.62 -0.67 1.17
CA MET A 385 -21.64 -0.30 2.20
C MET A 385 -22.12 0.87 3.06
N ALA A 386 -22.81 1.85 2.48
CA ALA A 386 -23.47 2.92 3.22
C ALA A 386 -24.59 2.39 4.15
N THR A 387 -25.30 1.33 3.73
CA THR A 387 -26.30 0.65 4.56
C THR A 387 -25.65 -0.12 5.72
N LEU A 388 -24.62 -0.93 5.45
CA LEU A 388 -23.89 -1.66 6.48
C LEU A 388 -23.22 -0.73 7.51
N GLY A 389 -22.61 0.36 7.07
CA GLY A 389 -22.01 1.38 7.94
C GLY A 389 -23.02 2.18 8.79
N ALA A 390 -24.31 2.08 8.48
CA ALA A 390 -25.41 2.69 9.25
C ALA A 390 -26.18 1.68 10.13
N MET A 391 -25.86 0.39 10.05
CA MET A 391 -26.44 -0.66 10.91
C MET A 391 -25.74 -0.74 12.27
N ASP A 392 -26.47 -1.18 13.29
CA ASP A 392 -25.84 -1.56 14.56
C ASP A 392 -25.16 -2.92 14.42
N GLY A 393 -23.95 -3.05 14.97
CA GLY A 393 -23.12 -4.25 14.88
C GLY A 393 -23.69 -5.48 15.60
N SER A 394 -24.85 -5.34 16.27
CA SER A 394 -25.54 -6.42 16.98
C SER A 394 -26.60 -7.18 16.16
N ASP A 395 -26.94 -6.70 14.96
CA ASP A 395 -27.94 -7.33 14.07
C ASP A 395 -27.24 -8.14 12.95
N GLU A 396 -26.74 -9.33 13.31
CA GLU A 396 -26.02 -10.23 12.39
C GLU A 396 -26.93 -10.74 11.25
N GLU A 397 -28.23 -10.94 11.50
CA GLU A 397 -29.20 -11.37 10.49
C GLU A 397 -29.39 -10.27 9.43
N ALA A 398 -29.63 -9.01 9.84
CA ALA A 398 -29.80 -7.89 8.90
C ALA A 398 -28.54 -7.59 8.07
N GLN A 399 -27.35 -7.74 8.66
CA GLN A 399 -26.08 -7.58 7.93
C GLN A 399 -25.90 -8.68 6.88
N MET A 400 -26.20 -9.94 7.23
CA MET A 400 -26.15 -11.07 6.28
C MET A 400 -27.14 -10.90 5.12
N ASP A 401 -28.35 -10.41 5.40
CA ASP A 401 -29.36 -10.09 4.38
C ASP A 401 -28.86 -9.05 3.38
N VAL A 402 -28.15 -8.02 3.85
CA VAL A 402 -27.59 -6.94 3.01
C VAL A 402 -26.39 -7.43 2.19
N VAL A 403 -25.51 -8.26 2.77
CA VAL A 403 -24.41 -8.91 2.03
C VAL A 403 -24.95 -9.89 0.99
N ALA A 404 -26.01 -10.66 1.29
CA ALA A 404 -26.64 -11.56 0.34
C ALA A 404 -27.29 -10.82 -0.85
N GLN A 405 -27.86 -9.62 -0.61
CA GLN A 405 -28.37 -8.74 -1.66
C GLN A 405 -27.25 -8.20 -2.57
N LEU A 406 -26.13 -7.76 -2.01
CA LEU A 406 -24.93 -7.35 -2.77
C LEU A 406 -24.37 -8.50 -3.63
N MET A 407 -24.38 -9.73 -3.11
CA MET A 407 -23.94 -10.93 -3.83
C MET A 407 -24.97 -11.47 -4.83
N ALA A 408 -26.22 -10.99 -4.83
CA ALA A 408 -27.29 -11.52 -5.68
C ALA A 408 -27.06 -11.35 -7.21
N PRO A 409 -26.47 -10.24 -7.73
CA PRO A 409 -26.20 -10.09 -9.15
C PRO A 409 -25.12 -11.05 -9.68
N LEU A 410 -24.21 -11.53 -8.81
CA LEU A 410 -23.08 -12.36 -9.21
C LEU A 410 -23.54 -13.76 -9.60
N LEU A 411 -23.26 -14.15 -10.84
CA LEU A 411 -23.57 -15.44 -11.44
C LEU A 411 -22.29 -16.24 -11.68
N ILE A 412 -22.10 -17.35 -10.95
CA ILE A 412 -20.99 -18.28 -11.14
C ILE A 412 -21.21 -19.07 -12.44
N ASN A 413 -20.25 -19.00 -13.36
CA ASN A 413 -20.16 -19.89 -14.53
C ASN A 413 -19.16 -21.02 -14.27
N ASN A 414 -18.02 -20.72 -13.63
CA ASN A 414 -17.04 -21.68 -13.15
C ASN A 414 -16.27 -21.10 -11.95
N ILE A 415 -15.94 -21.95 -10.98
CA ILE A 415 -14.83 -21.75 -10.05
C ILE A 415 -14.01 -23.04 -10.02
N SER A 416 -12.69 -22.93 -10.03
CA SER A 416 -11.74 -24.04 -9.95
C SER A 416 -10.71 -23.76 -8.86
N MET A 417 -10.35 -24.77 -8.09
CA MET A 417 -9.32 -24.70 -7.07
C MET A 417 -8.45 -25.95 -7.15
N ARG A 418 -7.14 -25.78 -7.32
CA ARG A 418 -6.20 -26.89 -7.51
C ARG A 418 -5.08 -26.82 -6.49
N LEU A 419 -5.07 -27.76 -5.55
CA LEU A 419 -4.04 -27.90 -4.53
C LEU A 419 -3.01 -28.92 -5.01
N VAL A 420 -1.83 -28.44 -5.39
CA VAL A 420 -0.66 -29.26 -5.73
C VAL A 420 0.21 -29.39 -4.48
N ASP A 421 0.41 -30.63 -4.02
CA ASP A 421 1.33 -30.97 -2.94
C ASP A 421 2.78 -30.97 -3.46
N LEU A 422 3.57 -29.99 -2.99
CA LEU A 422 5.01 -29.89 -3.24
C LEU A 422 5.82 -30.44 -2.04
N SER A 423 5.23 -31.39 -1.31
CA SER A 423 5.69 -32.11 -0.10
C SER A 423 5.13 -31.65 1.27
N ILE A 424 4.26 -30.64 1.35
CA ILE A 424 3.63 -30.24 2.62
C ILE A 424 2.89 -31.41 3.29
N LEU A 425 2.24 -32.28 2.52
CA LEU A 425 1.49 -33.42 3.07
C LEU A 425 2.45 -34.41 3.74
N ASP A 426 3.54 -34.74 3.06
CA ASP A 426 4.50 -35.73 3.55
C ASP A 426 5.31 -35.18 4.73
N ARG A 427 5.62 -33.88 4.75
CA ARG A 427 6.18 -33.14 5.89
C ARG A 427 5.23 -33.15 7.09
N ALA A 428 3.97 -32.76 6.90
CA ALA A 428 2.97 -32.66 7.98
C ALA A 428 2.64 -34.04 8.59
N LEU A 429 2.61 -35.10 7.78
CA LEU A 429 2.47 -36.48 8.26
C LEU A 429 3.69 -36.93 9.08
N GLU A 430 4.91 -36.54 8.71
CA GLU A 430 6.12 -36.89 9.47
C GLU A 430 6.21 -36.15 10.80
N ALA A 431 5.91 -34.84 10.78
CA ALA A 431 5.79 -34.00 11.98
C ALA A 431 4.76 -34.58 12.95
N GLY A 432 3.53 -34.81 12.46
CA GLY A 432 2.42 -35.31 13.28
C GLY A 432 2.64 -36.73 13.82
N ALA A 433 3.31 -37.60 13.07
CA ALA A 433 3.67 -38.95 13.52
C ALA A 433 4.73 -38.90 14.63
N THR A 434 5.75 -38.05 14.44
CA THR A 434 6.80 -37.79 15.44
C THR A 434 6.22 -37.23 16.75
N THR A 435 5.31 -36.26 16.67
CA THR A 435 4.62 -35.70 17.86
C THR A 435 3.74 -36.72 18.59
N GLN A 436 3.09 -37.63 17.86
CA GLN A 436 2.21 -38.66 18.44
C GLN A 436 2.94 -39.95 18.86
N GLY A 437 4.21 -40.14 18.46
CA GLY A 437 4.99 -41.34 18.74
C GLY A 437 4.53 -42.59 17.96
N ILE A 438 3.95 -42.39 16.77
CA ILE A 438 3.42 -43.44 15.88
C ILE A 438 4.14 -43.40 14.52
N SER A 439 3.92 -44.39 13.65
CA SER A 439 4.43 -44.35 12.28
C SER A 439 3.63 -43.41 11.36
N LYS A 440 4.28 -42.97 10.28
CA LYS A 440 3.68 -42.15 9.21
C LYS A 440 2.47 -42.85 8.58
N GLU A 441 2.57 -44.16 8.40
CA GLU A 441 1.52 -45.05 7.89
C GLU A 441 0.33 -45.16 8.86
N GLU A 442 0.57 -45.28 10.17
CA GLU A 442 -0.49 -45.30 11.18
C GLU A 442 -1.25 -43.97 11.22
N LEU A 443 -0.54 -42.83 11.16
CA LEU A 443 -1.18 -41.52 11.08
C LEU A 443 -1.97 -41.32 9.78
N ARG A 444 -1.44 -41.76 8.64
CA ARG A 444 -2.13 -41.74 7.33
C ARG A 444 -3.43 -42.57 7.37
N VAL A 445 -3.42 -43.75 8.02
CA VAL A 445 -4.62 -44.56 8.25
C VAL A 445 -5.60 -43.87 9.20
N GLN A 446 -5.12 -43.22 10.27
CA GLN A 446 -5.95 -42.45 11.20
C GLN A 446 -6.63 -41.26 10.52
N ALA A 447 -5.90 -40.51 9.67
CA ALA A 447 -6.45 -39.40 8.88
C ALA A 447 -7.53 -39.87 7.91
N GLY A 448 -7.30 -40.98 7.18
CA GLY A 448 -8.32 -41.60 6.33
C GLY A 448 -9.56 -42.06 7.09
N ALA A 449 -9.40 -42.60 8.29
CA ALA A 449 -10.52 -42.96 9.17
C ALA A 449 -11.29 -41.74 9.67
N MET A 450 -10.60 -40.64 10.01
CA MET A 450 -11.23 -39.37 10.40
C MET A 450 -12.04 -38.75 9.26
N LEU A 451 -11.50 -38.73 8.03
CA LEU A 451 -12.29 -38.31 6.85
C LEU A 451 -13.52 -39.19 6.64
N GLY A 452 -13.36 -40.52 6.76
CA GLY A 452 -14.49 -41.46 6.66
C GLY A 452 -15.61 -41.14 7.66
N MET A 453 -15.26 -40.79 8.91
CA MET A 453 -16.23 -40.36 9.92
C MET A 453 -16.85 -38.99 9.60
N GLY A 454 -16.06 -38.01 9.16
CA GLY A 454 -16.56 -36.69 8.76
C GLY A 454 -17.55 -36.75 7.60
N LEU A 455 -17.24 -37.54 6.56
CA LEU A 455 -18.11 -37.74 5.39
C LEU A 455 -19.35 -38.59 5.69
N MET A 456 -19.34 -39.39 6.77
CA MET A 456 -20.54 -40.03 7.31
C MET A 456 -21.42 -39.06 8.12
N ALA A 457 -20.82 -38.03 8.73
CA ALA A 457 -21.52 -36.96 9.45
C ALA A 457 -22.02 -35.82 8.53
N ALA A 458 -21.65 -35.83 7.25
CA ALA A 458 -22.08 -34.84 6.27
C ALA A 458 -23.62 -34.77 6.14
N PRO A 459 -24.21 -33.56 5.99
CA PRO A 459 -25.66 -33.36 5.88
C PRO A 459 -26.31 -34.27 4.81
N PRO A 460 -27.47 -34.89 5.09
CA PRO A 460 -28.10 -35.84 4.17
C PRO A 460 -28.58 -35.24 2.85
N GLU A 461 -28.65 -33.91 2.75
CA GLU A 461 -28.97 -33.12 1.57
C GLU A 461 -27.84 -33.18 0.52
N ILE A 462 -26.59 -33.37 0.94
CA ILE A 462 -25.44 -33.43 0.02
C ILE A 462 -25.47 -34.74 -0.79
N PRO A 463 -25.45 -34.68 -2.14
CA PRO A 463 -25.54 -35.85 -2.99
C PRO A 463 -24.46 -36.89 -2.69
N ARG A 464 -24.90 -38.11 -2.36
CA ARG A 464 -24.00 -39.24 -2.06
C ARG A 464 -22.98 -39.54 -3.17
N PRO A 465 -23.25 -39.34 -4.48
CA PRO A 465 -22.22 -39.43 -5.52
C PRO A 465 -21.10 -38.37 -5.40
N VAL A 466 -21.43 -37.15 -4.98
CA VAL A 466 -20.47 -36.06 -4.79
C VAL A 466 -19.60 -36.34 -3.56
N LEU A 467 -20.22 -36.76 -2.44
CA LEU A 467 -19.48 -37.23 -1.25
C LEU A 467 -18.57 -38.43 -1.56
N ALA A 468 -18.98 -39.33 -2.46
CA ALA A 468 -18.14 -40.45 -2.89
C ALA A 468 -16.95 -40.03 -3.76
N GLN A 469 -17.13 -39.04 -4.67
CA GLN A 469 -16.02 -38.44 -5.41
C GLN A 469 -15.02 -37.76 -4.48
N LEU A 470 -15.51 -36.87 -3.60
CA LEU A 470 -14.69 -36.18 -2.58
C LEU A 470 -13.93 -37.19 -1.70
N SER A 471 -14.62 -38.22 -1.20
CA SER A 471 -13.99 -39.32 -0.43
C SER A 471 -12.87 -39.99 -1.21
N THR A 472 -13.07 -40.28 -2.49
CA THR A 472 -12.06 -40.93 -3.35
C THR A 472 -10.86 -40.01 -3.59
N ALA A 473 -11.12 -38.75 -3.96
CA ALA A 473 -10.07 -37.78 -4.26
C ALA A 473 -9.18 -37.47 -3.04
N LEU A 474 -9.79 -37.16 -1.89
CA LEU A 474 -9.07 -36.93 -0.64
C LEU A 474 -8.32 -38.18 -0.17
N THR A 475 -8.92 -39.37 -0.31
CA THR A 475 -8.24 -40.63 0.06
C THR A 475 -7.02 -40.88 -0.83
N ASN A 476 -7.11 -40.62 -2.13
CA ASN A 476 -5.96 -40.75 -3.03
C ASN A 476 -4.86 -39.75 -2.65
N PHE A 477 -5.21 -38.47 -2.52
CA PHE A 477 -4.29 -37.39 -2.17
C PHE A 477 -3.54 -37.68 -0.84
N ILE A 478 -4.25 -37.99 0.25
CA ILE A 478 -3.62 -38.32 1.55
C ILE A 478 -2.69 -39.55 1.49
N ASN A 479 -2.96 -40.49 0.59
CA ASN A 479 -2.14 -41.70 0.44
C ASN A 479 -0.95 -41.53 -0.52
N GLN A 480 -0.98 -40.58 -1.46
CA GLN A 480 -0.06 -40.53 -2.61
C GLN A 480 0.57 -39.15 -2.88
N GLY A 481 0.09 -38.08 -2.22
CA GLY A 481 0.42 -36.70 -2.59
C GLY A 481 -0.20 -36.32 -3.94
N GLY A 482 0.48 -35.46 -4.68
CA GLY A 482 0.11 -35.07 -6.04
C GLY A 482 -0.84 -33.87 -6.06
N THR A 483 -1.88 -33.93 -6.88
CA THR A 483 -2.79 -32.80 -7.10
C THR A 483 -4.23 -33.15 -6.74
N LEU A 484 -4.87 -32.32 -5.93
CA LEU A 484 -6.30 -32.38 -5.62
C LEU A 484 -7.01 -31.20 -6.31
N THR A 485 -7.97 -31.48 -7.18
CA THR A 485 -8.77 -30.44 -7.85
C THR A 485 -10.21 -30.46 -7.38
N VAL A 486 -10.73 -29.27 -7.09
CA VAL A 486 -12.14 -28.97 -6.80
C VAL A 486 -12.66 -28.06 -7.90
N ASP A 487 -13.49 -28.60 -8.79
CA ASP A 487 -14.14 -27.83 -9.84
C ASP A 487 -15.63 -27.68 -9.54
N MET A 488 -16.12 -26.45 -9.63
CA MET A 488 -17.53 -26.08 -9.55
C MET A 488 -17.94 -25.49 -10.90
N THR A 489 -18.62 -26.27 -11.74
CA THR A 489 -19.10 -25.81 -13.06
C THR A 489 -20.60 -26.03 -13.17
N PRO A 490 -21.42 -25.07 -12.71
CA PRO A 490 -22.87 -25.14 -12.77
C PRO A 490 -23.41 -25.44 -14.19
N PRO A 491 -24.39 -26.35 -14.37
CA PRO A 491 -24.97 -26.65 -15.68
C PRO A 491 -25.68 -25.44 -16.36
N ALA A 492 -26.00 -24.42 -15.58
CA ALA A 492 -26.39 -23.08 -15.99
C ALA A 492 -25.91 -22.08 -14.91
N PRO A 493 -25.65 -20.79 -15.23
CA PRO A 493 -25.03 -19.86 -14.29
C PRO A 493 -25.81 -19.71 -12.98
N LEU A 494 -25.11 -19.79 -11.84
CA LEU A 494 -25.72 -19.87 -10.50
C LEU A 494 -25.55 -18.54 -9.75
N SER A 495 -26.65 -17.92 -9.31
CA SER A 495 -26.61 -16.71 -8.46
C SER A 495 -26.09 -17.03 -7.06
N ILE A 496 -25.12 -16.25 -6.57
CA ILE A 496 -24.57 -16.39 -5.21
C ILE A 496 -25.63 -16.05 -4.17
N GLY A 497 -26.29 -14.88 -4.28
CA GLY A 497 -27.39 -14.52 -3.37
C GLY A 497 -28.56 -15.51 -3.42
N GLY A 498 -28.91 -16.02 -4.61
CA GLY A 498 -29.93 -17.07 -4.75
C GLY A 498 -29.56 -18.37 -4.02
N MET A 499 -28.30 -18.81 -4.16
CA MET A 499 -27.76 -19.97 -3.43
C MET A 499 -27.81 -19.79 -1.91
N LEU A 500 -27.47 -18.59 -1.39
CA LEU A 500 -27.52 -18.32 0.05
C LEU A 500 -28.94 -18.48 0.61
N VAL A 501 -29.93 -17.85 -0.04
CA VAL A 501 -31.36 -17.94 0.35
C VAL A 501 -31.89 -19.38 0.28
N ASP A 502 -31.54 -20.13 -0.77
CA ASP A 502 -31.95 -21.54 -0.90
C ASP A 502 -31.28 -22.45 0.15
N ILE A 503 -30.06 -22.13 0.60
CA ILE A 503 -29.36 -22.88 1.67
C ILE A 503 -30.05 -22.63 3.01
N GLU A 504 -30.36 -21.37 3.35
CA GLU A 504 -31.05 -21.00 4.58
C GLU A 504 -32.46 -21.62 4.65
N ALA A 505 -33.21 -21.56 3.55
CA ALA A 505 -34.53 -22.19 3.43
C ALA A 505 -34.49 -23.73 3.43
N GLY A 506 -33.31 -24.35 3.35
CA GLY A 506 -33.13 -25.80 3.25
C GLY A 506 -33.65 -26.40 1.93
N THR A 507 -33.77 -25.58 0.89
CA THR A 507 -34.29 -25.94 -0.45
C THR A 507 -33.21 -26.16 -1.51
N PHE A 508 -31.96 -25.82 -1.21
CA PHE A 508 -30.86 -25.83 -2.17
C PHE A 508 -30.58 -27.20 -2.81
N ASP A 509 -30.65 -27.26 -4.15
CA ASP A 509 -30.18 -28.41 -4.92
C ASP A 509 -28.67 -28.34 -5.14
N PHE A 510 -27.91 -29.01 -4.28
CA PHE A 510 -26.45 -29.19 -4.41
C PHE A 510 -25.99 -29.78 -5.77
N ASN A 511 -26.86 -30.39 -6.57
CA ASN A 511 -26.49 -30.82 -7.93
C ASN A 511 -26.34 -29.62 -8.90
N SER A 512 -26.96 -28.47 -8.60
CA SER A 512 -26.86 -27.24 -9.39
C SER A 512 -25.44 -26.65 -9.43
N LEU A 513 -24.63 -26.89 -8.39
CA LEU A 513 -23.23 -26.47 -8.33
C LEU A 513 -22.35 -27.11 -9.43
N GLY A 514 -22.73 -28.29 -9.92
CA GLY A 514 -21.90 -29.06 -10.85
C GLY A 514 -20.52 -29.42 -10.27
N LEU A 515 -20.44 -29.71 -8.96
CA LEU A 515 -19.20 -30.07 -8.28
C LEU A 515 -18.59 -31.38 -8.80
N THR A 516 -17.30 -31.34 -9.13
CA THR A 516 -16.47 -32.52 -9.37
C THR A 516 -15.18 -32.45 -8.58
N PHE A 517 -14.75 -33.61 -8.06
CA PHE A 517 -13.54 -33.75 -7.24
C PHE A 517 -12.62 -34.77 -7.89
N THR A 518 -11.39 -34.37 -8.21
CA THR A 518 -10.38 -35.24 -8.85
C THR A 518 -9.08 -35.26 -8.07
N SER A 519 -8.29 -36.31 -8.29
CA SER A 519 -6.98 -36.50 -7.67
C SER A 519 -6.03 -37.09 -8.70
N GLU A 520 -4.91 -36.42 -8.94
CA GLU A 520 -3.84 -36.87 -9.84
C GLU A 520 -2.57 -37.17 -9.01
N ALA A 521 -1.83 -38.21 -9.38
CA ALA A 521 -0.59 -38.57 -8.70
C ALA A 521 0.57 -37.64 -9.12
N PRO A 522 1.67 -37.56 -8.34
CA PRO A 522 2.89 -36.82 -8.72
C PRO A 522 3.53 -37.26 -10.04
#